data_AF-A0A316AJA6-F1
#
_entry.id   AF-A0A316AJA6-F1
#
_cell.length_a   1.000
_cell.length_b   1.000
_cell.length_c   1.000
_cell.angle_alpha   90.00
_cell.angle_beta   90.00
_cell.angle_gamma   90.00
#
_symmetry.space_group_name_H-M   'P 1'
#
loop_
_entity.id
_entity.type
_entity.pdbx_description
1 polymer ?
#
loop_
_entity_poly.entity_id
_entity_poly.type
_entity_poly.pdbx_seq_one_letter_code
_entity_poly.pdbx_strand_id
1 'polypeptide(L)'
;MKIKQNICILFLVLQGAFLNAQHTDTKPRVIVLTDIENEPDDAMSLVRFLTYANHFDIEGLIATTSVHQKKELATWRIKEIVETYGQVQPNLEKHEIGYPTVDKLIPLIKEGKADYGMHAVGKGMDSEGSEQIIKSVDRSDNRPVWVLAWGGPNCLAQALWKVKATRSSNELQKFVSKLRVYTISDQDDSGPWIRKTFKDLFYIASPGFHTLDGYHHATWTGISGDRFHGRFAGGNFPIVDNPWLDSHIRNKGPLGAQYPWMKFLMEGDSPSFMYLINNGLGNSEHPNWGSWGGRYELYQPRTEKWFLEPETRPLWTNAQDEVFGMDSSWHTGNQETIWRWREAYQNDFEARMDWTIKPYEAANHPPVVSLVSPAYIKAKAGDKITLNAEGSTDPDGDALSYQWMYYGEVGTLTLSTTLTGNPLEIENADQAKASFLAPKKGQQGTMHFIVAVTDSGQPALTRYKRVIVEVQP
;
A
#
# COMPACT_ATOMS: atom_id res chain seq x y z
N MET A 1 60.35 16.57 48.83
CA MET A 1 59.00 15.96 48.88
C MET A 1 57.99 16.97 48.35
N LYS A 2 57.59 16.86 47.08
CA LYS A 2 56.55 17.70 46.46
C LYS A 2 55.43 16.78 45.97
N ILE A 3 54.26 16.99 46.54
CA ILE A 3 52.99 16.32 46.26
C ILE A 3 52.54 16.72 44.84
N LYS A 4 52.27 15.75 43.97
CA LYS A 4 51.56 15.98 42.70
C LYS A 4 50.14 15.42 42.83
N GLN A 5 49.16 16.31 42.80
CA GLN A 5 47.74 16.01 42.69
C GLN A 5 47.44 15.46 41.29
N ASN A 6 46.85 14.26 41.23
CA ASN A 6 46.27 13.72 40.01
C ASN A 6 44.83 14.24 39.87
N ILE A 7 44.59 15.08 38.87
CA ILE A 7 43.26 15.49 38.43
C ILE A 7 42.76 14.43 37.46
N CYS A 8 41.77 13.63 37.87
CA CYS A 8 41.01 12.77 36.97
C CYS A 8 39.97 13.63 36.23
N ILE A 9 40.20 13.85 34.94
CA ILE A 9 39.21 14.43 34.02
C ILE A 9 38.23 13.33 33.63
N LEU A 10 37.00 13.43 34.14
CA LEU A 10 35.88 12.57 33.78
C LEU A 10 35.35 13.02 32.41
N PHE A 11 35.64 12.26 31.35
CA PHE A 11 35.01 12.46 30.04
C PHE A 11 33.58 11.93 30.10
N LEU A 12 32.61 12.84 30.19
CA LEU A 12 31.20 12.54 30.01
C LEU A 12 30.94 12.38 28.50
N VAL A 13 30.89 11.14 28.02
CA VAL A 13 30.43 10.84 26.66
C VAL A 13 28.91 10.93 26.66
N LEU A 14 28.38 12.08 26.23
CA LEU A 14 26.98 12.22 25.83
C LEU A 14 26.78 11.40 24.56
N GLN A 15 26.36 10.14 24.70
CA GLN A 15 25.77 9.37 23.61
C GLN A 15 24.42 10.02 23.27
N GLY A 16 24.43 10.89 22.26
CA GLY A 16 23.20 11.28 21.58
C GLY A 16 22.58 10.03 20.96
N ALA A 17 21.44 9.61 21.50
CA ALA A 17 20.59 8.62 20.86
C ALA A 17 20.04 9.22 19.56
N PHE A 18 20.79 9.05 18.47
CA PHE A 18 20.22 9.14 17.14
C PHE A 18 19.29 7.93 17.00
N LEU A 19 17.99 8.18 17.14
CA LEU A 19 16.95 7.28 16.64
C LEU A 19 17.13 7.19 15.13
N ASN A 20 18.01 6.31 14.68
CA ASN A 20 17.87 5.72 13.36
C ASN A 20 16.55 4.96 13.41
N ALA A 21 15.52 5.50 12.78
CA ALA A 21 14.39 4.70 12.36
C ALA A 21 14.91 3.71 11.29
N GLN A 22 15.58 2.65 11.74
CA GLN A 22 15.71 1.45 10.94
C GLN A 22 14.28 0.95 10.76
N HIS A 23 13.76 1.13 9.55
CA HIS A 23 12.57 0.43 9.11
C HIS A 23 12.90 -1.06 9.27
N THR A 24 12.39 -1.67 10.34
CA THR A 24 12.55 -3.12 10.50
C THR A 24 11.73 -3.77 9.38
N ASP A 25 12.35 -4.64 8.60
CA ASP A 25 11.75 -5.50 7.55
C ASP A 25 10.78 -6.51 8.19
N THR A 26 9.83 -6.02 8.98
CA THR A 26 8.81 -6.85 9.61
C THR A 26 7.60 -6.88 8.70
N LYS A 27 7.15 -8.09 8.36
CA LYS A 27 5.95 -8.28 7.55
C LYS A 27 4.75 -7.63 8.26
N PRO A 28 3.97 -6.77 7.61
CA PRO A 28 2.72 -6.29 8.20
C PRO A 28 1.76 -7.46 8.41
N ARG A 29 1.00 -7.38 9.50
CA ARG A 29 -0.02 -8.35 9.86
C ARG A 29 -1.30 -7.98 9.15
N VAL A 30 -1.86 -8.87 8.33
CA VAL A 30 -2.95 -8.53 7.40
C VAL A 30 -4.16 -9.43 7.60
N ILE A 31 -5.34 -8.82 7.63
CA ILE A 31 -6.64 -9.47 7.49
C ILE A 31 -7.33 -8.86 6.28
N VAL A 32 -7.82 -9.71 5.37
CA VAL A 32 -8.62 -9.30 4.21
C VAL A 32 -10.08 -9.58 4.49
N LEU A 33 -10.96 -8.60 4.23
CA LEU A 33 -12.41 -8.75 4.17
C LEU A 33 -12.85 -8.57 2.72
N THR A 34 -13.45 -9.59 2.12
CA THR A 34 -13.76 -9.61 0.68
C THR A 34 -15.16 -10.13 0.41
N ASP A 35 -15.91 -9.45 -0.44
CA ASP A 35 -17.19 -9.89 -1.00
C ASP A 35 -16.97 -10.59 -2.35
N ILE A 36 -15.95 -11.44 -2.39
CA ILE A 36 -15.56 -12.23 -3.55
C ILE A 36 -16.76 -12.93 -4.21
N GLU A 37 -16.72 -13.02 -5.54
CA GLU A 37 -17.81 -13.48 -6.42
C GLU A 37 -18.99 -12.51 -6.60
N ASN A 38 -19.00 -11.35 -5.94
CA ASN A 38 -19.82 -10.24 -6.40
C ASN A 38 -19.45 -9.82 -7.84
N GLU A 39 -18.16 -9.50 -8.02
CA GLU A 39 -17.53 -9.15 -9.30
C GLU A 39 -16.23 -9.95 -9.46
N PRO A 40 -15.65 -10.01 -10.69
CA PRO A 40 -14.44 -10.80 -10.92
C PRO A 40 -13.20 -10.26 -10.21
N ASP A 41 -13.18 -9.00 -9.78
CA ASP A 41 -11.98 -8.30 -9.33
C ASP A 41 -11.46 -8.72 -7.96
N ASP A 42 -12.29 -9.04 -6.97
CA ASP A 42 -11.82 -9.64 -5.72
C ASP A 42 -11.02 -10.93 -5.97
N ALA A 43 -11.45 -11.76 -6.93
CA ALA A 43 -10.74 -12.98 -7.29
C ALA A 43 -9.42 -12.68 -8.03
N MET A 44 -9.41 -11.67 -8.90
CA MET A 44 -8.18 -11.16 -9.52
C MET A 44 -7.19 -10.65 -8.46
N SER A 45 -7.69 -9.85 -7.50
CA SER A 45 -6.91 -9.28 -6.40
C SER A 45 -6.41 -10.34 -5.44
N LEU A 46 -7.18 -11.40 -5.16
CA LEU A 46 -6.73 -12.51 -4.33
C LEU A 46 -5.60 -13.31 -5.00
N VAL A 47 -5.69 -13.54 -6.31
CA VAL A 47 -4.60 -14.17 -7.08
C VAL A 47 -3.33 -13.34 -6.95
N ARG A 48 -3.38 -12.02 -7.22
CA ARG A 48 -2.22 -11.14 -7.09
C ARG A 48 -1.70 -11.10 -5.64
N PHE A 49 -2.59 -10.93 -4.66
CA PHE A 49 -2.24 -10.91 -3.24
C PHE A 49 -1.42 -12.14 -2.81
N LEU A 50 -1.81 -13.33 -3.28
CA LEU A 50 -1.10 -14.58 -2.95
C LEU A 50 0.30 -14.64 -3.57
N THR A 51 0.53 -13.98 -4.71
CA THR A 51 1.88 -13.83 -5.27
C THR A 51 2.77 -12.87 -4.47
N TYR A 52 2.21 -12.08 -3.55
CA TYR A 52 2.92 -11.24 -2.58
C TYR A 52 2.81 -11.78 -1.14
N ALA A 53 2.27 -12.98 -0.93
CA ALA A 53 1.99 -13.48 0.42
C ALA A 53 3.25 -13.60 1.29
N ASN A 54 4.43 -13.69 0.68
CA ASN A 54 5.70 -13.64 1.40
C ASN A 54 6.01 -12.28 2.03
N HIS A 55 5.33 -11.20 1.66
CA HIS A 55 5.48 -9.88 2.27
C HIS A 55 4.57 -9.69 3.48
N PHE A 56 3.64 -10.61 3.75
CA PHE A 56 2.61 -10.45 4.78
C PHE A 56 2.62 -11.57 5.83
N ASP A 57 2.30 -11.21 7.07
CA ASP A 57 1.80 -12.17 8.05
C ASP A 57 0.27 -12.19 7.93
N ILE A 58 -0.24 -13.10 7.09
CA ILE A 58 -1.68 -13.26 6.88
C ILE A 58 -2.31 -13.83 8.15
N GLU A 59 -3.37 -13.18 8.64
CA GLU A 59 -4.08 -13.55 9.86
C GLU A 59 -5.59 -13.72 9.64
N GLY A 60 -6.08 -13.49 8.43
CA GLY A 60 -7.48 -13.75 8.07
C GLY A 60 -7.74 -13.49 6.59
N LEU A 61 -8.47 -14.40 5.96
CA LEU A 61 -9.07 -14.23 4.64
C LEU A 61 -10.57 -14.44 4.82
N ILE A 62 -11.32 -13.36 4.97
CA ILE A 62 -12.67 -13.39 5.52
C ILE A 62 -13.67 -13.00 4.43
N ALA A 63 -14.55 -13.94 4.08
CA ALA A 63 -15.69 -13.63 3.22
C ALA A 63 -16.66 -12.70 3.95
N THR A 64 -17.03 -11.60 3.33
CA THR A 64 -17.95 -10.58 3.85
C THR A 64 -18.98 -10.19 2.79
N THR A 65 -19.88 -9.27 3.11
CA THR A 65 -20.88 -8.73 2.19
C THR A 65 -20.57 -7.29 1.82
N SER A 66 -21.24 -6.77 0.79
CA SER A 66 -21.19 -5.36 0.39
C SER A 66 -22.54 -4.87 -0.13
N VAL A 67 -22.60 -3.63 -0.64
CA VAL A 67 -23.76 -3.11 -1.36
C VAL A 67 -24.10 -3.91 -2.61
N HIS A 68 -23.14 -4.63 -3.18
CA HIS A 68 -23.30 -5.39 -4.41
C HIS A 68 -23.61 -6.87 -4.15
N GLN A 69 -23.08 -7.44 -3.07
CA GLN A 69 -23.42 -8.79 -2.57
C GLN A 69 -23.89 -8.73 -1.12
N LYS A 70 -25.18 -8.41 -0.92
CA LYS A 70 -25.74 -8.04 0.40
C LYS A 70 -26.00 -9.20 1.37
N LYS A 71 -26.15 -10.42 0.87
CA LYS A 71 -26.75 -11.55 1.62
C LYS A 71 -26.06 -12.89 1.38
N GLU A 72 -24.95 -12.89 0.67
CA GLU A 72 -24.24 -14.11 0.27
C GLU A 72 -22.76 -13.97 0.60
N LEU A 73 -22.12 -15.12 0.87
CA LEU A 73 -20.69 -15.23 1.10
C LEU A 73 -20.17 -16.32 0.16
N ALA A 74 -19.04 -16.08 -0.50
CA ALA A 74 -18.41 -17.05 -1.39
C ALA A 74 -17.06 -17.55 -0.87
N THR A 75 -17.02 -17.95 0.40
CA THR A 75 -15.83 -18.52 1.07
C THR A 75 -15.20 -19.68 0.30
N TRP A 76 -16.03 -20.46 -0.41
CA TRP A 76 -15.57 -21.55 -1.28
C TRP A 76 -14.58 -21.05 -2.34
N ARG A 77 -14.76 -19.83 -2.86
CA ARG A 77 -13.89 -19.25 -3.88
C ARG A 77 -12.53 -18.88 -3.31
N ILE A 78 -12.49 -18.29 -2.11
CA ILE A 78 -11.24 -18.03 -1.38
C ILE A 78 -10.47 -19.34 -1.21
N LYS A 79 -11.17 -20.39 -0.76
CA LYS A 79 -10.59 -21.71 -0.54
C LYS A 79 -10.02 -22.32 -1.83
N GLU A 80 -10.79 -22.30 -2.92
CA GLU A 80 -10.35 -22.82 -4.22
C GLU A 80 -9.08 -22.13 -4.74
N ILE A 81 -9.02 -20.79 -4.65
CA ILE A 81 -7.85 -20.02 -5.07
C ILE A 81 -6.64 -20.33 -4.17
N VAL A 82 -6.83 -20.40 -2.85
CA VAL A 82 -5.75 -20.74 -1.89
C VAL A 82 -5.24 -22.17 -2.10
N GLU A 83 -6.12 -23.14 -2.33
CA GLU A 83 -5.73 -24.52 -2.64
C GLU A 83 -4.94 -24.59 -3.97
N THR A 84 -5.33 -23.80 -4.97
CA THR A 84 -4.60 -23.69 -6.23
C THR A 84 -3.23 -23.03 -6.05
N TYR A 85 -3.14 -21.99 -5.23
CA TYR A 85 -1.86 -21.37 -4.84
C TYR A 85 -0.91 -22.40 -4.21
N GLY A 86 -1.41 -23.37 -3.45
CA GLY A 86 -0.58 -24.47 -2.91
C GLY A 86 0.16 -25.30 -3.94
N GLN A 87 -0.35 -25.36 -5.17
CA GLN A 87 0.30 -26.07 -6.26
C GLN A 87 1.53 -25.32 -6.79
N VAL A 88 1.55 -23.98 -6.64
CA VAL A 88 2.65 -23.12 -7.15
C VAL A 88 3.53 -22.55 -6.05
N GLN A 89 3.10 -22.58 -4.79
CA GLN A 89 3.87 -22.07 -3.65
C GLN A 89 5.28 -22.66 -3.54
N PRO A 90 5.52 -23.97 -3.76
CA PRO A 90 6.88 -24.52 -3.73
C PRO A 90 7.79 -23.93 -4.81
N ASN A 91 7.23 -23.43 -5.90
CA ASN A 91 8.01 -22.76 -6.94
C ASN A 91 8.28 -21.30 -6.55
N LEU A 92 7.26 -20.57 -6.07
CA LEU A 92 7.41 -19.21 -5.54
C LEU A 92 8.52 -19.12 -4.46
N GLU A 93 8.59 -20.11 -3.55
CA GLU A 93 9.61 -20.19 -2.49
C GLU A 93 11.05 -20.32 -3.01
N LYS A 94 11.25 -20.73 -4.27
CA LYS A 94 12.57 -20.75 -4.90
C LYS A 94 13.05 -19.36 -5.30
N HIS A 95 12.12 -18.47 -5.64
CA HIS A 95 12.39 -17.11 -6.11
C HIS A 95 12.54 -16.13 -4.95
N GLU A 96 11.68 -16.24 -3.95
CA GLU A 96 11.76 -15.40 -2.75
C GLU A 96 11.27 -16.21 -1.54
N ILE A 97 12.00 -16.14 -0.42
CA ILE A 97 11.66 -16.94 0.75
C ILE A 97 10.46 -16.39 1.53
N GLY A 98 9.79 -17.26 2.26
CA GLY A 98 8.82 -16.88 3.27
C GLY A 98 7.37 -16.82 2.80
N TYR A 99 7.04 -17.49 1.69
CA TYR A 99 5.66 -17.70 1.29
C TYR A 99 4.96 -18.64 2.29
N PRO A 100 3.74 -18.31 2.76
CA PRO A 100 3.00 -19.18 3.67
C PRO A 100 2.52 -20.42 2.92
N THR A 101 2.58 -21.58 3.59
CA THR A 101 2.02 -22.83 3.07
C THR A 101 0.49 -22.81 3.13
N VAL A 102 -0.17 -23.59 2.27
CA VAL A 102 -1.64 -23.71 2.28
C VAL A 102 -2.17 -24.20 3.62
N ASP A 103 -1.49 -25.13 4.29
CA ASP A 103 -1.88 -25.60 5.62
C ASP A 103 -1.92 -24.48 6.68
N LYS A 104 -1.14 -23.40 6.49
CA LYS A 104 -1.19 -22.21 7.34
C LYS A 104 -2.33 -21.26 6.95
N LEU A 105 -2.70 -21.21 5.67
CA LEU A 105 -3.72 -20.29 5.15
C LEU A 105 -5.15 -20.81 5.32
N ILE A 106 -5.40 -22.10 5.07
CA ILE A 106 -6.75 -22.69 5.15
C ILE A 106 -7.44 -22.42 6.50
N PRO A 107 -6.78 -22.57 7.67
CA PRO A 107 -7.41 -22.27 8.95
C PRO A 107 -7.75 -20.79 9.17
N LEU A 108 -7.18 -19.89 8.37
CA LEU A 108 -7.41 -18.44 8.43
C LEU A 108 -8.53 -17.98 7.49
N ILE A 109 -9.06 -18.88 6.66
CA ILE A 109 -10.27 -18.63 5.89
C ILE A 109 -11.47 -18.66 6.85
N LYS A 110 -12.25 -17.58 6.86
CA LYS A 110 -13.36 -17.37 7.79
C LYS A 110 -14.57 -16.76 7.09
N GLU A 111 -15.70 -16.85 7.75
CA GLU A 111 -16.94 -16.21 7.32
C GLU A 111 -17.32 -15.06 8.26
N GLY A 112 -17.70 -13.93 7.66
CA GLY A 112 -18.45 -12.87 8.28
C GLY A 112 -19.92 -13.27 8.53
N LYS A 113 -20.81 -12.28 8.56
CA LYS A 113 -22.25 -12.54 8.48
C LYS A 113 -22.74 -12.24 7.07
N ALA A 114 -23.58 -13.12 6.55
CA ALA A 114 -24.26 -12.96 5.27
C ALA A 114 -25.43 -11.94 5.37
N ASP A 115 -25.14 -10.75 5.88
CA ASP A 115 -26.09 -9.64 5.96
C ASP A 115 -25.38 -8.30 5.76
N TYR A 116 -26.07 -7.34 5.15
CA TYR A 116 -25.53 -6.08 4.69
C TYR A 116 -25.25 -5.11 5.85
N GLY A 117 -24.03 -4.57 5.89
CA GLY A 117 -23.70 -3.40 6.70
C GLY A 117 -24.05 -3.57 8.17
N MET A 118 -24.66 -2.54 8.76
CA MET A 118 -25.03 -2.51 10.16
C MET A 118 -26.14 -3.49 10.55
N HIS A 119 -26.83 -4.15 9.60
CA HIS A 119 -27.73 -5.26 9.92
C HIS A 119 -26.96 -6.50 10.42
N ALA A 120 -25.70 -6.65 10.00
CA ALA A 120 -24.77 -7.67 10.49
C ALA A 120 -24.03 -7.26 11.77
N VAL A 121 -24.42 -6.16 12.43
CA VAL A 121 -23.70 -5.64 13.60
C VAL A 121 -24.63 -5.53 14.81
N GLY A 122 -24.28 -6.16 15.91
CA GLY A 122 -25.01 -6.08 17.17
C GLY A 122 -24.97 -7.34 18.02
N LYS A 123 -25.87 -7.40 18.99
CA LYS A 123 -26.02 -8.55 19.89
C LYS A 123 -26.44 -9.78 19.09
N GLY A 124 -25.67 -10.87 19.22
CA GLY A 124 -25.93 -12.12 18.53
C GLY A 124 -25.41 -12.19 17.09
N MET A 125 -24.68 -11.17 16.63
CA MET A 125 -24.14 -11.10 15.27
C MET A 125 -22.67 -11.55 15.15
N ASP A 126 -22.07 -12.08 16.22
CA ASP A 126 -20.71 -12.63 16.17
C ASP A 126 -20.57 -13.70 15.08
N SER A 127 -19.47 -13.63 14.34
CA SER A 127 -19.09 -14.55 13.26
C SER A 127 -17.69 -15.11 13.48
N GLU A 128 -17.31 -16.15 12.73
CA GLU A 128 -15.93 -16.65 12.79
C GLU A 128 -14.92 -15.56 12.42
N GLY A 129 -15.27 -14.71 11.45
CA GLY A 129 -14.46 -13.58 11.03
C GLY A 129 -14.32 -12.51 12.11
N SER A 130 -15.40 -12.12 12.79
CA SER A 130 -15.32 -11.09 13.83
C SER A 130 -14.49 -11.56 15.02
N GLU A 131 -14.62 -12.84 15.40
CA GLU A 131 -13.79 -13.44 16.43
C GLU A 131 -12.32 -13.56 16.01
N GLN A 132 -12.06 -13.89 14.74
CA GLN A 132 -10.69 -13.94 14.21
C GLN A 132 -10.03 -12.56 14.26
N ILE A 133 -10.74 -11.48 13.92
CA ILE A 133 -10.22 -10.10 14.05
C ILE A 133 -9.87 -9.80 15.51
N ILE A 134 -10.77 -10.10 16.45
CA ILE A 134 -10.52 -9.87 17.88
C ILE A 134 -9.29 -10.65 18.35
N LYS A 135 -9.22 -11.94 18.01
CA LYS A 135 -8.10 -12.83 18.36
C LYS A 135 -6.77 -12.32 17.81
N SER A 136 -6.75 -11.90 16.55
CA SER A 136 -5.58 -11.32 15.90
C SER A 136 -5.14 -10.05 16.61
N VAL A 137 -6.06 -9.11 16.85
CA VAL A 137 -5.71 -7.87 17.55
C VAL A 137 -5.28 -8.14 18.98
N ASP A 138 -5.85 -9.10 19.70
CA ASP A 138 -5.45 -9.40 21.09
C ASP A 138 -4.12 -10.16 21.22
N ARG A 139 -3.58 -10.71 20.13
CA ARG A 139 -2.29 -11.41 20.14
C ARG A 139 -1.21 -10.53 20.76
N SER A 140 -0.34 -11.14 21.56
CA SER A 140 0.83 -10.50 22.19
C SER A 140 1.93 -10.19 21.17
N ASP A 141 1.58 -9.37 20.18
CA ASP A 141 2.43 -8.81 19.15
C ASP A 141 2.18 -7.29 19.12
N ASN A 142 3.26 -6.52 19.13
CA ASN A 142 3.24 -5.07 19.19
C ASN A 142 3.00 -4.43 17.81
N ARG A 143 3.16 -5.19 16.72
CA ARG A 143 2.85 -4.71 15.37
C ARG A 143 1.34 -4.51 15.23
N PRO A 144 0.90 -3.44 14.53
CA PRO A 144 -0.50 -3.26 14.24
C PRO A 144 -1.03 -4.36 13.31
N VAL A 145 -2.36 -4.54 13.31
CA VAL A 145 -3.08 -5.38 12.36
C VAL A 145 -3.75 -4.48 11.33
N TRP A 146 -3.41 -4.71 10.06
CA TRP A 146 -4.06 -4.10 8.91
C TRP A 146 -5.30 -4.90 8.54
N VAL A 147 -6.45 -4.22 8.50
CA VAL A 147 -7.69 -4.76 7.96
C VAL A 147 -7.94 -4.11 6.61
N LEU A 148 -7.83 -4.92 5.55
CA LEU A 148 -8.07 -4.52 4.17
C LEU A 148 -9.50 -4.89 3.82
N ALA A 149 -10.37 -3.90 3.64
CA ALA A 149 -11.77 -4.13 3.29
C ALA A 149 -11.95 -3.90 1.79
N TRP A 150 -12.05 -5.00 1.05
CA TRP A 150 -12.34 -5.04 -0.38
C TRP A 150 -13.84 -4.81 -0.58
N GLY A 151 -14.66 -5.50 0.21
CA GLY A 151 -16.10 -5.23 0.36
C GLY A 151 -16.47 -4.38 1.57
N GLY A 152 -17.58 -4.76 2.21
CA GLY A 152 -18.10 -4.16 3.44
C GLY A 152 -17.27 -4.43 4.69
N PRO A 153 -16.92 -3.43 5.53
CA PRO A 153 -16.21 -3.64 6.78
C PRO A 153 -17.13 -4.09 7.93
N ASN A 154 -18.35 -4.58 7.66
CA ASN A 154 -19.29 -4.98 8.71
C ASN A 154 -18.73 -6.06 9.66
N CYS A 155 -17.87 -6.95 9.19
CA CYS A 155 -17.20 -7.94 10.00
C CYS A 155 -16.23 -7.29 11.02
N LEU A 156 -15.51 -6.23 10.60
CA LEU A 156 -14.70 -5.39 11.49
C LEU A 156 -15.60 -4.57 12.44
N ALA A 157 -16.71 -4.03 11.94
CA ALA A 157 -17.68 -3.29 12.74
C ALA A 157 -18.24 -4.15 13.87
N GLN A 158 -18.55 -5.43 13.60
CA GLN A 158 -18.99 -6.39 14.62
C GLN A 158 -17.91 -6.65 15.67
N ALA A 159 -16.66 -6.86 15.25
CA ALA A 159 -15.54 -7.04 16.18
C ALA A 159 -15.39 -5.83 17.12
N LEU A 160 -15.40 -4.62 16.55
CA LEU A 160 -15.33 -3.37 17.30
C LEU A 160 -16.54 -3.14 18.21
N TRP A 161 -17.75 -3.47 17.73
CA TRP A 161 -18.99 -3.39 18.51
C TRP A 161 -18.91 -4.29 19.75
N LYS A 162 -18.48 -5.54 19.58
CA LYS A 162 -18.35 -6.51 20.68
C LYS A 162 -17.32 -6.05 21.70
N VAL A 163 -16.13 -5.62 21.26
CA VAL A 163 -15.09 -5.11 22.16
C VAL A 163 -15.59 -3.90 22.95
N LYS A 164 -16.26 -2.95 22.28
CA LYS A 164 -16.86 -1.78 22.93
C LYS A 164 -17.97 -2.17 23.93
N ALA A 165 -18.74 -3.21 23.65
CA ALA A 165 -19.84 -3.66 24.50
C ALA A 165 -19.39 -4.48 25.72
N THR A 166 -18.20 -5.09 25.66
CA THR A 166 -17.75 -6.10 26.64
C THR A 166 -16.52 -5.71 27.44
N ARG A 167 -15.74 -4.71 26.99
CA ARG A 167 -14.49 -4.30 27.65
C ARG A 167 -14.57 -2.89 28.23
N SER A 168 -13.64 -2.55 29.12
CA SER A 168 -13.49 -1.19 29.62
C SER A 168 -13.04 -0.22 28.51
N SER A 169 -13.26 1.08 28.71
CA SER A 169 -12.84 2.12 27.75
C SER A 169 -11.32 2.09 27.47
N ASN A 170 -10.49 1.76 28.46
CA ASN A 170 -9.04 1.66 28.29
C ASN A 170 -8.64 0.45 27.44
N GLU A 171 -9.28 -0.70 27.67
CA GLU A 171 -9.04 -1.90 26.84
C GLU A 171 -9.52 -1.69 25.40
N LEU A 172 -10.66 -1.01 25.21
CA LEU A 172 -11.12 -0.62 23.88
C LEU A 172 -10.13 0.31 23.19
N GLN A 173 -9.63 1.34 23.88
CA GLN A 173 -8.65 2.28 23.30
C GLN A 173 -7.37 1.55 22.89
N LYS A 174 -6.86 0.64 23.72
CA LYS A 174 -5.70 -0.21 23.40
C LYS A 174 -5.98 -1.11 22.20
N PHE A 175 -7.17 -1.70 22.11
CA PHE A 175 -7.57 -2.53 20.97
C PHE A 175 -7.57 -1.71 19.68
N VAL A 176 -8.23 -0.54 19.69
CA VAL A 176 -8.32 0.38 18.54
C VAL A 176 -6.94 0.89 18.11
N SER A 177 -6.04 1.21 19.05
CA SER A 177 -4.70 1.73 18.72
C SER A 177 -3.83 0.74 17.93
N LYS A 178 -4.13 -0.56 18.01
CA LYS A 178 -3.43 -1.62 17.28
C LYS A 178 -4.03 -1.92 15.90
N LEU A 179 -5.11 -1.26 15.51
CA LEU A 179 -5.73 -1.43 14.21
C LEU A 179 -5.27 -0.36 13.22
N ARG A 180 -5.14 -0.78 11.97
CA ARG A 180 -5.02 0.07 10.78
C ARG A 180 -6.05 -0.44 9.78
N VAL A 181 -6.79 0.46 9.15
CA VAL A 181 -7.82 0.07 8.17
C VAL A 181 -7.55 0.75 6.85
N TYR A 182 -7.61 -0.02 5.76
CA TYR A 182 -7.66 0.49 4.40
C TYR A 182 -8.92 -0.07 3.74
N THR A 183 -9.83 0.79 3.31
CA THR A 183 -11.05 0.36 2.61
C THR A 183 -11.11 0.81 1.16
N ILE A 184 -11.70 -0.06 0.34
CA ILE A 184 -12.08 0.21 -1.04
C ILE A 184 -13.48 0.82 -0.99
N SER A 185 -13.52 2.08 -0.59
CA SER A 185 -14.75 2.87 -0.44
C SER A 185 -15.81 2.32 0.54
N ASP A 186 -15.41 1.46 1.47
CA ASP A 186 -16.23 0.79 2.50
C ASP A 186 -17.38 -0.09 2.01
N GLN A 187 -18.02 0.22 0.88
CA GLN A 187 -19.10 -0.54 0.26
C GLN A 187 -20.32 -0.90 1.13
N ASP A 188 -20.43 -0.42 2.37
CA ASP A 188 -21.62 -0.52 3.23
C ASP A 188 -21.70 0.61 4.29
N ASP A 189 -22.80 0.66 5.05
CA ASP A 189 -23.05 1.70 6.06
C ASP A 189 -22.29 1.48 7.39
N SER A 190 -21.55 0.38 7.53
CA SER A 190 -20.75 0.11 8.71
C SER A 190 -19.42 0.87 8.70
N GLY A 191 -18.88 1.22 7.53
CA GLY A 191 -17.69 2.08 7.40
C GLY A 191 -17.86 3.46 8.05
N PRO A 192 -18.89 4.24 7.65
CA PRO A 192 -19.23 5.51 8.31
C PRO A 192 -19.48 5.35 9.82
N TRP A 193 -20.18 4.28 10.24
CA TRP A 193 -20.38 3.98 11.65
C TRP A 193 -19.05 3.78 12.41
N ILE A 194 -18.10 3.03 11.84
CA ILE A 194 -16.77 2.84 12.43
C ILE A 194 -16.07 4.18 12.59
N ARG A 195 -15.99 5.00 11.53
CA ARG A 195 -15.26 6.28 11.56
C ARG A 195 -15.85 7.29 12.54
N LYS A 196 -17.18 7.31 12.65
CA LYS A 196 -17.93 8.14 13.60
C LYS A 196 -17.76 7.70 15.05
N THR A 197 -17.67 6.39 15.28
CA THR A 197 -17.60 5.79 16.62
C THR A 197 -16.18 5.74 17.18
N PHE A 198 -15.18 5.40 16.37
CA PHE A 198 -13.79 5.19 16.77
C PHE A 198 -12.89 6.26 16.15
N LYS A 199 -12.87 7.43 16.76
CA LYS A 199 -12.23 8.62 16.17
C LYS A 199 -10.71 8.56 16.09
N ASP A 200 -10.09 7.79 16.98
CA ASP A 200 -8.65 7.59 17.02
C ASP A 200 -8.18 6.43 16.12
N LEU A 201 -9.10 5.74 15.44
CA LEU A 201 -8.75 4.65 14.53
C LEU A 201 -8.10 5.20 13.26
N PHE A 202 -6.87 4.77 13.01
CA PHE A 202 -6.20 4.98 11.73
C PHE A 202 -7.01 4.33 10.60
N TYR A 203 -7.46 5.15 9.65
CA TYR A 203 -8.41 4.74 8.63
C TYR A 203 -8.10 5.45 7.32
N ILE A 204 -7.81 4.67 6.29
CA ILE A 204 -7.66 5.09 4.89
C ILE A 204 -8.94 4.75 4.14
N ALA A 205 -9.57 5.75 3.52
CA ALA A 205 -10.73 5.56 2.68
C ALA A 205 -10.92 6.70 1.68
N SER A 206 -11.51 6.36 0.53
CA SER A 206 -12.18 7.31 -0.37
C SER A 206 -13.70 7.25 -0.08
N PRO A 207 -14.27 8.18 0.70
CA PRO A 207 -15.67 8.06 1.12
C PRO A 207 -16.64 8.12 -0.06
N GLY A 208 -17.65 7.25 0.01
CA GLY A 208 -18.80 7.24 -0.88
C GLY A 208 -18.76 6.11 -1.91
N PHE A 209 -19.87 5.38 -1.96
CA PHE A 209 -20.09 4.18 -2.78
C PHE A 209 -21.55 4.08 -3.29
N HIS A 210 -22.39 5.07 -2.98
CA HIS A 210 -23.83 5.05 -3.24
C HIS A 210 -24.21 5.92 -4.45
N THR A 211 -25.01 6.97 -4.23
CA THR A 211 -25.67 7.77 -5.26
C THR A 211 -24.67 8.48 -6.18
N LEU A 212 -25.00 8.53 -7.48
CA LEU A 212 -24.18 9.15 -8.53
C LEU A 212 -22.84 8.45 -8.82
N ASP A 213 -22.71 7.17 -8.44
CA ASP A 213 -21.52 6.33 -8.67
C ASP A 213 -20.27 6.94 -8.03
N GLY A 214 -20.30 6.98 -6.68
CA GLY A 214 -19.25 7.61 -5.86
C GLY A 214 -17.84 7.05 -6.06
N TYR A 215 -17.73 5.83 -6.60
CA TYR A 215 -16.46 5.21 -6.97
C TYR A 215 -15.71 6.00 -8.04
N HIS A 216 -16.40 6.81 -8.86
CA HIS A 216 -15.76 7.74 -9.79
C HIS A 216 -14.73 8.66 -9.15
N HIS A 217 -14.90 8.97 -7.86
CA HIS A 217 -14.05 9.90 -7.12
C HIS A 217 -13.05 9.19 -6.23
N ALA A 218 -12.97 7.87 -6.30
CA ALA A 218 -12.14 7.08 -5.41
C ALA A 218 -10.72 6.87 -5.95
N THR A 219 -9.73 6.96 -5.06
CA THR A 219 -8.31 6.84 -5.41
C THR A 219 -7.98 5.47 -5.98
N TRP A 220 -8.56 4.41 -5.39
CA TRP A 220 -8.29 3.02 -5.76
C TRP A 220 -8.58 2.73 -7.24
N THR A 221 -9.51 3.47 -7.87
CA THR A 221 -9.81 3.32 -9.30
C THR A 221 -8.59 3.60 -10.19
N GLY A 222 -7.54 4.27 -9.69
CA GLY A 222 -6.29 4.45 -10.43
C GLY A 222 -5.59 3.15 -10.85
N ILE A 223 -5.91 2.00 -10.26
CA ILE A 223 -5.35 0.71 -10.67
C ILE A 223 -5.64 0.40 -12.15
N SER A 224 -6.87 0.62 -12.62
CA SER A 224 -7.31 0.26 -13.99
C SER A 224 -8.64 0.90 -14.44
N GLY A 225 -9.15 1.86 -13.68
CA GLY A 225 -10.47 2.46 -13.86
C GLY A 225 -10.57 3.46 -15.02
N ASP A 226 -9.56 3.59 -15.87
CA ASP A 226 -9.44 4.61 -16.93
C ASP A 226 -10.69 4.64 -17.82
N ARG A 227 -11.20 3.48 -18.23
CA ARG A 227 -12.38 3.33 -19.11
C ARG A 227 -13.67 2.98 -18.36
N PHE A 228 -13.60 2.73 -17.05
CA PHE A 228 -14.75 2.45 -16.19
C PHE A 228 -14.75 3.40 -14.98
N HIS A 229 -15.04 2.97 -13.74
CA HIS A 229 -15.28 3.86 -12.58
C HIS A 229 -14.41 5.13 -12.57
N GLY A 230 -13.08 5.04 -12.69
CA GLY A 230 -12.23 6.24 -12.63
C GLY A 230 -12.45 7.27 -13.76
N ARG A 231 -12.75 6.84 -14.99
CA ARG A 231 -12.94 7.70 -16.19
C ARG A 231 -11.84 8.77 -16.38
N PHE A 232 -10.60 8.43 -16.06
CA PHE A 232 -9.44 9.31 -16.21
C PHE A 232 -8.61 8.97 -17.46
N ALA A 233 -7.62 9.81 -17.76
CA ALA A 233 -6.67 9.64 -18.87
C ALA A 233 -5.22 9.62 -18.33
N GLY A 234 -4.24 9.49 -19.23
CA GLY A 234 -2.82 9.50 -18.88
C GLY A 234 -2.23 8.14 -18.50
N GLY A 235 -3.00 7.26 -17.86
CA GLY A 235 -2.57 5.89 -17.53
C GLY A 235 -2.35 5.00 -18.76
N ASN A 236 -1.38 4.08 -18.68
CA ASN A 236 -1.14 3.07 -19.70
C ASN A 236 -2.20 1.97 -19.60
N PHE A 237 -3.33 2.16 -20.31
CA PHE A 237 -4.45 1.22 -20.26
C PHE A 237 -4.18 -0.15 -20.90
N PRO A 238 -3.43 -0.28 -22.01
CA PRO A 238 -3.18 -1.59 -22.63
C PRO A 238 -2.58 -2.64 -21.70
N ILE A 239 -1.83 -2.27 -20.65
CA ILE A 239 -1.23 -3.24 -19.71
C ILE A 239 -2.16 -3.65 -18.56
N VAL A 240 -3.43 -3.21 -18.58
CA VAL A 240 -4.46 -3.59 -17.61
C VAL A 240 -5.72 -4.11 -18.29
N ASP A 241 -5.67 -4.36 -19.60
CA ASP A 241 -6.79 -4.87 -20.38
C ASP A 241 -6.77 -6.40 -20.51
N ASN A 242 -7.88 -6.98 -20.99
CA ASN A 242 -7.99 -8.44 -21.10
C ASN A 242 -6.92 -9.09 -22.00
N PRO A 243 -6.59 -8.55 -23.19
CA PRO A 243 -5.47 -9.05 -24.00
C PRO A 243 -4.15 -9.16 -23.24
N TRP A 244 -3.74 -8.14 -22.48
CA TRP A 244 -2.52 -8.22 -21.68
C TRP A 244 -2.66 -9.23 -20.54
N LEU A 245 -3.80 -9.25 -19.86
CA LEU A 245 -4.07 -10.21 -18.79
C LEU A 245 -4.05 -11.66 -19.30
N ASP A 246 -4.52 -11.92 -20.52
CA ASP A 246 -4.45 -13.25 -21.13
C ASP A 246 -3.01 -13.70 -21.38
N SER A 247 -2.17 -12.81 -21.92
CA SER A 247 -0.80 -13.15 -22.30
C SER A 247 0.18 -13.17 -21.13
N HIS A 248 -0.06 -12.38 -20.08
CA HIS A 248 0.89 -12.17 -18.99
C HIS A 248 0.45 -12.78 -17.67
N ILE A 249 -0.85 -13.08 -17.48
CA ILE A 249 -1.39 -13.57 -16.19
C ILE A 249 -2.14 -14.89 -16.36
N ARG A 250 -3.22 -14.92 -17.14
CA ARG A 250 -4.15 -16.08 -17.19
C ARG A 250 -3.54 -17.34 -17.79
N ASN A 251 -2.60 -17.19 -18.71
CA ASN A 251 -1.89 -18.31 -19.32
C ASN A 251 -0.76 -18.89 -18.44
N LYS A 252 -0.49 -18.32 -17.26
CA LYS A 252 0.62 -18.71 -16.38
C LYS A 252 0.21 -19.74 -15.34
N GLY A 253 -0.02 -20.97 -15.82
CA GLY A 253 -0.20 -22.15 -14.97
C GLY A 253 -1.52 -22.16 -14.18
N PRO A 254 -1.61 -23.00 -13.14
CA PRO A 254 -2.87 -23.25 -12.45
C PRO A 254 -3.38 -22.02 -11.68
N LEU A 255 -2.49 -21.22 -11.08
CA LEU A 255 -2.90 -19.98 -10.41
C LEU A 255 -3.38 -18.92 -11.42
N GLY A 256 -2.74 -18.81 -12.58
CA GLY A 256 -3.21 -17.95 -13.67
C GLY A 256 -4.62 -18.31 -14.15
N ALA A 257 -4.95 -19.60 -14.22
CA ALA A 257 -6.28 -20.07 -14.58
C ALA A 257 -7.38 -19.68 -13.57
N GLN A 258 -7.00 -19.32 -12.33
CA GLN A 258 -7.93 -18.80 -11.33
C GLN A 258 -8.23 -17.32 -11.50
N TYR A 259 -7.48 -16.60 -12.33
CA TYR A 259 -7.64 -15.18 -12.59
C TYR A 259 -8.75 -14.96 -13.64
N PRO A 260 -9.95 -14.49 -13.26
CA PRO A 260 -11.09 -14.46 -14.16
C PRO A 260 -10.97 -13.39 -15.25
N TRP A 261 -11.89 -13.46 -16.22
CA TRP A 261 -12.05 -12.43 -17.25
C TRP A 261 -12.55 -11.12 -16.63
N MET A 262 -11.89 -10.00 -16.94
CA MET A 262 -12.27 -8.68 -16.45
C MET A 262 -13.59 -8.25 -17.11
N LYS A 263 -14.59 -7.89 -16.29
CA LYS A 263 -15.89 -7.37 -16.76
C LYS A 263 -15.99 -5.84 -16.70
N PHE A 264 -15.44 -5.21 -15.66
CA PHE A 264 -15.60 -3.79 -15.38
C PHE A 264 -14.24 -3.08 -15.31
N LEU A 265 -13.50 -3.32 -14.23
CA LEU A 265 -12.10 -2.91 -14.06
C LEU A 265 -11.29 -4.07 -13.49
N MET A 266 -9.97 -4.00 -13.64
CA MET A 266 -9.02 -4.98 -13.13
C MET A 266 -8.64 -4.64 -11.69
N GLU A 267 -8.90 -5.57 -10.76
CA GLU A 267 -8.31 -5.55 -9.41
C GLU A 267 -8.56 -4.26 -8.60
N GLY A 268 -9.82 -3.84 -8.46
CA GLY A 268 -10.19 -2.63 -7.71
C GLY A 268 -9.62 -2.61 -6.29
N ASP A 269 -9.43 -3.79 -5.71
CA ASP A 269 -9.05 -3.96 -4.32
C ASP A 269 -7.55 -4.06 -4.05
N SER A 270 -6.78 -4.37 -5.08
CA SER A 270 -5.33 -4.56 -4.98
C SER A 270 -4.56 -3.36 -4.41
N PRO A 271 -4.97 -2.09 -4.62
CA PRO A 271 -4.36 -0.95 -3.95
C PRO A 271 -4.23 -1.10 -2.43
N SER A 272 -5.19 -1.77 -1.76
CA SER A 272 -5.18 -1.92 -0.30
C SER A 272 -3.99 -2.72 0.22
N PHE A 273 -3.58 -3.79 -0.46
CA PHE A 273 -2.39 -4.56 -0.07
C PHE A 273 -1.13 -4.06 -0.77
N MET A 274 -1.23 -3.49 -1.97
CA MET A 274 -0.09 -2.88 -2.66
C MET A 274 0.48 -1.68 -1.90
N TYR A 275 -0.37 -1.03 -1.09
CA TYR A 275 0.04 -0.03 -0.09
C TYR A 275 1.07 -0.56 0.91
N LEU A 276 1.02 -1.86 1.23
CA LEU A 276 1.82 -2.52 2.27
C LEU A 276 3.06 -3.24 1.73
N ILE A 277 3.23 -3.31 0.40
CA ILE A 277 4.40 -3.93 -0.22
C ILE A 277 5.64 -3.09 0.09
N ASN A 278 6.65 -3.72 0.69
CA ASN A 278 7.92 -3.07 0.98
C ASN A 278 8.85 -3.12 -0.24
N ASN A 279 8.59 -2.26 -1.21
CA ASN A 279 9.46 -2.05 -2.38
C ASN A 279 10.39 -0.83 -2.22
N GLY A 280 10.39 -0.21 -1.03
CA GLY A 280 11.16 0.98 -0.67
C GLY A 280 10.56 2.34 -1.10
N LEU A 281 9.36 2.35 -1.69
CA LEU A 281 8.68 3.57 -2.13
C LEU A 281 7.95 4.29 -0.99
N GLY A 282 7.09 3.54 -0.30
CA GLY A 282 6.16 4.05 0.72
C GLY A 282 6.57 3.70 2.15
N ASN A 283 5.74 4.13 3.10
CA ASN A 283 5.78 3.72 4.49
C ASN A 283 4.33 3.60 4.98
N SER A 284 3.96 2.45 5.54
CA SER A 284 2.58 2.15 5.90
C SER A 284 2.02 3.01 7.04
N GLU A 285 2.88 3.62 7.86
CA GLU A 285 2.46 4.57 8.90
C GLU A 285 2.46 6.03 8.40
N HIS A 286 2.85 6.27 7.14
CA HIS A 286 2.81 7.57 6.47
C HIS A 286 2.04 7.53 5.14
N PRO A 287 0.69 7.47 5.17
CA PRO A 287 -0.13 7.47 3.95
C PRO A 287 0.13 8.65 3.01
N ASN A 288 0.60 9.77 3.54
CA ASN A 288 0.96 10.97 2.79
C ASN A 288 2.25 10.84 1.99
N TRP A 289 3.03 9.76 2.13
CA TRP A 289 4.26 9.57 1.37
C TRP A 289 4.04 9.00 -0.02
N GLY A 290 2.90 8.35 -0.26
CA GLY A 290 2.62 7.66 -1.51
C GLY A 290 3.28 6.28 -1.59
N SER A 291 2.60 5.36 -2.25
CA SER A 291 2.98 3.96 -2.47
C SER A 291 2.32 3.45 -3.75
N TRP A 292 2.51 2.18 -4.10
CA TRP A 292 1.73 1.55 -5.17
C TRP A 292 0.23 1.49 -4.87
N GLY A 293 -0.16 1.59 -3.60
CA GLY A 293 -1.56 1.68 -3.17
C GLY A 293 -2.10 3.11 -3.04
N GLY A 294 -1.38 4.10 -3.57
CA GLY A 294 -1.81 5.50 -3.58
C GLY A 294 -1.19 6.37 -2.49
N ARG A 295 -1.59 7.66 -2.49
CA ARG A 295 -1.21 8.68 -1.50
C ARG A 295 -2.46 9.30 -0.88
N TYR A 296 -2.39 9.58 0.42
CA TYR A 296 -3.52 10.07 1.20
C TYR A 296 -3.12 11.20 2.14
N GLU A 297 -4.00 12.16 2.33
CA GLU A 297 -3.82 13.27 3.26
C GLU A 297 -4.78 13.16 4.44
N LEU A 298 -4.35 13.62 5.60
CA LEU A 298 -5.15 13.59 6.82
C LEU A 298 -5.98 14.87 6.93
N TYR A 299 -7.24 14.82 6.50
CA TYR A 299 -8.17 15.93 6.64
C TYR A 299 -9.60 15.43 6.81
N GLN A 300 -10.49 16.29 7.30
CA GLN A 300 -11.93 16.00 7.30
C GLN A 300 -12.47 16.41 5.94
N PRO A 301 -12.86 15.46 5.07
CA PRO A 301 -13.32 15.81 3.74
C PRO A 301 -14.62 16.60 3.83
N ARG A 302 -14.77 17.56 2.92
CA ARG A 302 -16.04 18.24 2.71
C ARG A 302 -17.09 17.18 2.34
N THR A 303 -18.31 17.33 2.86
CA THR A 303 -19.42 16.47 2.45
C THR A 303 -19.70 16.63 0.96
N GLU A 304 -19.57 15.54 0.22
CA GLU A 304 -19.93 15.44 -1.18
C GLU A 304 -21.25 14.69 -1.39
N LYS A 305 -21.87 14.85 -2.56
CA LYS A 305 -23.21 14.31 -2.86
C LYS A 305 -23.28 12.78 -2.89
N TRP A 306 -22.14 12.11 -3.06
CA TRP A 306 -22.04 10.65 -3.11
C TRP A 306 -21.64 10.03 -1.76
N PHE A 307 -21.44 10.86 -0.72
CA PHE A 307 -21.19 10.36 0.63
C PHE A 307 -22.52 9.88 1.25
N LEU A 308 -22.48 8.80 2.02
CA LEU A 308 -23.65 8.31 2.75
C LEU A 308 -24.07 9.29 3.86
N GLU A 309 -23.10 9.81 4.60
CA GLU A 309 -23.28 10.86 5.60
C GLU A 309 -22.03 11.76 5.68
N PRO A 310 -22.12 12.98 6.23
CA PRO A 310 -20.95 13.82 6.49
C PRO A 310 -19.91 13.13 7.38
N GLU A 311 -18.64 13.21 7.00
CA GLU A 311 -17.55 12.76 7.86
C GLU A 311 -17.47 13.63 9.13
N THR A 312 -17.22 12.99 10.28
CA THR A 312 -17.27 13.64 11.60
C THR A 312 -15.90 13.93 12.22
N ARG A 313 -14.83 13.61 11.47
CA ARG A 313 -13.44 13.76 11.87
C ARG A 313 -12.51 13.75 10.66
N PRO A 314 -11.24 14.16 10.83
CA PRO A 314 -10.21 13.82 9.87
C PRO A 314 -10.01 12.31 9.71
N LEU A 315 -9.74 11.87 8.49
CA LEU A 315 -9.28 10.53 8.14
C LEU A 315 -8.21 10.64 7.03
N TRP A 316 -7.50 9.56 6.74
CA TRP A 316 -6.63 9.52 5.57
C TRP A 316 -7.51 9.32 4.34
N THR A 317 -7.58 10.35 3.50
CA THR A 317 -8.45 10.35 2.33
C THR A 317 -7.75 11.02 1.14
N ASN A 318 -8.41 11.06 -0.01
CA ASN A 318 -7.85 11.37 -1.32
C ASN A 318 -6.81 12.51 -1.29
N ALA A 319 -5.59 12.23 -1.74
CA ALA A 319 -4.62 13.27 -2.08
C ALA A 319 -4.52 13.39 -3.61
N GLN A 320 -3.95 14.49 -4.12
CA GLN A 320 -3.80 14.69 -5.56
C GLN A 320 -2.33 14.81 -5.98
N ASP A 321 -1.92 14.02 -6.96
CA ASP A 321 -0.61 14.11 -7.59
C ASP A 321 -0.71 14.78 -8.96
N GLU A 322 0.39 15.39 -9.40
CA GLU A 322 0.53 15.90 -10.77
C GLU A 322 1.52 15.01 -11.53
N VAL A 323 1.04 14.35 -12.57
CA VAL A 323 1.78 13.28 -13.26
C VAL A 323 1.73 13.50 -14.77
N PHE A 324 2.88 13.34 -15.43
CA PHE A 324 2.96 13.35 -16.88
C PHE A 324 2.59 11.97 -17.41
N GLY A 325 1.46 11.88 -18.11
CA GLY A 325 0.88 10.63 -18.59
C GLY A 325 1.52 10.12 -19.88
N MET A 326 1.19 8.87 -20.23
CA MET A 326 1.62 8.22 -21.47
C MET A 326 1.08 8.93 -22.73
N ASP A 327 -0.02 9.66 -22.60
CA ASP A 327 -0.58 10.53 -23.63
C ASP A 327 0.21 11.84 -23.84
N SER A 328 1.38 11.97 -23.21
CA SER A 328 2.25 13.14 -23.27
C SER A 328 1.58 14.43 -22.76
N SER A 329 0.69 14.30 -21.77
CA SER A 329 0.01 15.42 -21.13
C SER A 329 0.15 15.36 -19.61
N TRP A 330 0.07 16.51 -18.94
CA TRP A 330 0.01 16.58 -17.48
C TRP A 330 -1.42 16.33 -17.00
N HIS A 331 -1.55 15.50 -15.97
CA HIS A 331 -2.80 15.17 -15.31
C HIS A 331 -2.68 15.46 -13.81
N THR A 332 -3.78 15.91 -13.21
CA THR A 332 -3.83 16.20 -11.77
C THR A 332 -5.08 15.57 -11.17
N GLY A 333 -4.90 14.74 -10.18
CA GLY A 333 -6.02 14.05 -9.52
C GLY A 333 -5.53 13.01 -8.52
N ASN A 334 -6.48 12.25 -7.97
CA ASN A 334 -6.18 11.27 -6.95
C ASN A 334 -5.84 9.88 -7.51
N GLN A 335 -6.32 9.53 -8.70
CA GLN A 335 -5.99 8.28 -9.37
C GLN A 335 -4.53 8.24 -9.82
N GLU A 336 -3.97 9.40 -10.14
CA GLU A 336 -2.56 9.68 -10.48
C GLU A 336 -1.61 9.16 -9.41
N THR A 337 -2.04 9.19 -8.14
CA THR A 337 -1.26 8.68 -7.01
C THR A 337 -1.00 7.17 -7.10
N ILE A 338 -1.79 6.45 -7.91
CA ILE A 338 -1.65 5.01 -8.20
C ILE A 338 -1.09 4.79 -9.59
N TRP A 339 -1.75 5.28 -10.65
CA TRP A 339 -1.41 4.89 -12.03
C TRP A 339 -0.02 5.35 -12.46
N ARG A 340 0.57 6.36 -11.79
CA ARG A 340 1.97 6.76 -12.01
C ARG A 340 2.99 5.63 -11.78
N TRP A 341 2.59 4.58 -11.08
CA TRP A 341 3.43 3.41 -10.78
C TRP A 341 3.05 2.16 -11.59
N ARG A 342 2.14 2.29 -12.58
CA ARG A 342 1.47 1.16 -13.23
C ARG A 342 2.41 0.19 -13.90
N GLU A 343 3.34 0.70 -14.67
CA GLU A 343 4.35 -0.12 -15.34
C GLU A 343 5.11 -0.97 -14.33
N ALA A 344 5.55 -0.37 -13.22
CA ALA A 344 6.33 -1.07 -12.21
C ALA A 344 5.53 -2.18 -11.53
N TYR A 345 4.29 -1.93 -11.11
CA TYR A 345 3.51 -2.97 -10.44
C TYR A 345 2.93 -4.02 -11.40
N GLN A 346 2.70 -3.70 -12.68
CA GLN A 346 2.27 -4.69 -13.68
C GLN A 346 3.43 -5.61 -14.06
N ASN A 347 4.64 -5.05 -14.25
CA ASN A 347 5.84 -5.85 -14.49
C ASN A 347 6.16 -6.75 -13.29
N ASP A 348 6.03 -6.24 -12.06
CA ASP A 348 6.26 -7.04 -10.85
C ASP A 348 5.22 -8.17 -10.72
N PHE A 349 3.96 -7.92 -11.05
CA PHE A 349 2.95 -8.98 -11.08
C PHE A 349 3.24 -10.02 -12.18
N GLU A 350 3.62 -9.59 -13.38
CA GLU A 350 3.98 -10.48 -14.46
C GLU A 350 5.16 -11.40 -14.10
N ALA A 351 6.22 -10.85 -13.51
CA ALA A 351 7.38 -11.63 -13.06
C ALA A 351 7.00 -12.60 -11.94
N ARG A 352 6.17 -12.17 -10.98
CA ARG A 352 5.68 -13.07 -9.92
C ARG A 352 4.79 -14.17 -10.45
N MET A 353 4.04 -13.93 -11.51
CA MET A 353 3.31 -15.00 -12.21
C MET A 353 4.27 -15.93 -12.97
N ASP A 354 5.40 -15.44 -13.50
CA ASP A 354 6.46 -16.32 -14.00
C ASP A 354 7.06 -17.21 -12.89
N TRP A 355 7.25 -16.66 -11.69
CA TRP A 355 7.72 -17.41 -10.53
C TRP A 355 6.78 -18.55 -10.12
N THR A 356 5.53 -18.57 -10.59
CA THR A 356 4.61 -19.69 -10.34
C THR A 356 4.89 -20.92 -11.21
N ILE A 357 5.61 -20.76 -12.32
CA ILE A 357 5.79 -21.80 -13.35
C ILE A 357 7.23 -22.02 -13.83
N LYS A 358 8.14 -21.06 -13.65
CA LYS A 358 9.53 -21.12 -14.13
C LYS A 358 10.51 -21.41 -12.99
N PRO A 359 11.66 -22.06 -13.22
CA PRO A 359 12.75 -22.08 -12.23
C PRO A 359 13.37 -20.68 -12.06
N TYR A 360 14.17 -20.49 -11.00
CA TYR A 360 14.82 -19.22 -10.66
C TYR A 360 15.52 -18.61 -11.88
N GLU A 361 16.40 -19.36 -12.53
CA GLU A 361 17.26 -18.89 -13.62
C GLU A 361 16.52 -18.55 -14.92
N ALA A 362 15.20 -18.79 -14.98
CA ALA A 362 14.36 -18.50 -16.14
C ALA A 362 13.33 -17.39 -15.88
N ALA A 363 13.38 -16.73 -14.72
CA ALA A 363 12.55 -15.59 -14.38
C ALA A 363 13.40 -14.43 -13.85
N ASN A 364 12.91 -13.21 -14.03
CA ASN A 364 13.56 -12.01 -13.52
C ASN A 364 13.24 -11.78 -12.03
N HIS A 365 14.15 -11.14 -11.31
CA HIS A 365 14.03 -10.77 -9.90
C HIS A 365 14.41 -9.30 -9.69
N PRO A 366 13.76 -8.64 -8.72
CA PRO A 366 13.91 -7.20 -8.57
C PRO A 366 15.32 -6.79 -8.13
N PRO A 367 15.81 -5.63 -8.59
CA PRO A 367 17.10 -5.11 -8.18
C PRO A 367 17.09 -4.72 -6.69
N VAL A 368 18.25 -4.77 -6.05
CA VAL A 368 18.46 -4.34 -4.67
C VAL A 368 19.05 -2.93 -4.67
N VAL A 369 18.24 -1.96 -4.22
CA VAL A 369 18.64 -0.55 -4.19
C VAL A 369 19.48 -0.25 -2.96
N SER A 370 20.71 0.19 -3.20
CA SER A 370 21.60 0.76 -2.18
C SER A 370 21.36 2.26 -2.04
N LEU A 371 21.58 2.79 -0.85
CA LEU A 371 21.59 4.23 -0.60
C LEU A 371 22.84 4.60 0.19
N VAL A 372 23.83 5.20 -0.50
CA VAL A 372 25.10 5.65 0.08
C VAL A 372 24.93 6.99 0.79
N SER A 373 24.08 7.87 0.26
CA SER A 373 23.67 9.09 0.96
C SER A 373 22.78 8.76 2.16
N PRO A 374 22.79 9.57 3.24
CA PRO A 374 21.81 9.40 4.31
C PRO A 374 20.37 9.48 3.79
N ALA A 375 19.48 8.62 4.30
CA ALA A 375 18.05 8.70 4.00
C ALA A 375 17.38 9.98 4.53
N TYR A 376 18.01 10.65 5.50
CA TYR A 376 17.60 11.94 6.02
C TYR A 376 18.79 12.91 6.03
N ILE A 377 18.66 14.05 5.34
CA ILE A 377 19.71 15.05 5.19
C ILE A 377 19.19 16.38 5.74
N LYS A 378 19.98 17.04 6.58
CA LYS A 378 19.75 18.44 6.96
C LYS A 378 20.59 19.34 6.07
N ALA A 379 19.97 20.35 5.50
CA ALA A 379 20.58 21.25 4.51
C ALA A 379 20.24 22.70 4.81
N LYS A 380 21.10 23.63 4.40
CA LYS A 380 20.79 25.06 4.35
C LYS A 380 20.36 25.48 2.96
N ALA A 381 19.64 26.59 2.87
CA ALA A 381 19.28 27.20 1.60
C ALA A 381 20.52 27.44 0.72
N GLY A 382 20.48 26.93 -0.52
CA GLY A 382 21.59 27.03 -1.48
C GLY A 382 22.67 25.94 -1.38
N ASP A 383 22.62 25.05 -0.38
CA ASP A 383 23.55 23.92 -0.29
C ASP A 383 23.41 23.00 -1.52
N LYS A 384 24.53 22.48 -2.02
CA LYS A 384 24.53 21.41 -3.02
C LYS A 384 24.34 20.06 -2.32
N ILE A 385 23.22 19.41 -2.60
CA ILE A 385 22.86 18.12 -2.02
C ILE A 385 23.18 17.02 -3.03
N THR A 386 23.90 15.99 -2.56
CA THR A 386 24.23 14.80 -3.36
C THR A 386 23.30 13.66 -2.97
N LEU A 387 22.66 13.07 -3.97
CA LEU A 387 21.84 11.87 -3.86
C LEU A 387 22.65 10.72 -4.47
N ASN A 388 22.82 9.61 -3.75
CA ASN A 388 23.71 8.54 -4.18
C ASN A 388 23.15 7.15 -3.92
N ALA A 389 22.88 6.41 -4.99
CA ALA A 389 22.43 5.03 -5.01
C ALA A 389 23.47 4.06 -5.61
N GLU A 390 24.74 4.48 -5.68
CA GLU A 390 25.86 3.61 -6.05
C GLU A 390 25.90 2.35 -5.18
N GLY A 391 26.33 1.24 -5.76
CA GLY A 391 26.31 -0.07 -5.11
C GLY A 391 24.94 -0.74 -5.11
N SER A 392 23.96 -0.21 -5.82
CA SER A 392 22.76 -0.98 -6.19
C SER A 392 23.17 -2.17 -7.06
N THR A 393 22.50 -3.31 -6.88
CA THR A 393 22.85 -4.58 -7.51
C THR A 393 21.62 -5.26 -8.08
N ASP A 394 21.83 -6.10 -9.08
CA ASP A 394 20.80 -6.99 -9.60
C ASP A 394 21.17 -8.45 -9.28
N PRO A 395 20.24 -9.25 -8.71
CA PRO A 395 20.53 -10.65 -8.36
C PRO A 395 20.70 -11.56 -9.59
N ASP A 396 20.15 -11.19 -10.75
CA ASP A 396 20.25 -11.93 -12.01
C ASP A 396 21.42 -11.43 -12.88
N GLY A 397 22.05 -10.33 -12.46
CA GLY A 397 23.19 -9.72 -13.15
C GLY A 397 22.79 -8.76 -14.26
N ASP A 398 21.52 -8.35 -14.29
CA ASP A 398 21.00 -7.38 -15.26
C ASP A 398 21.58 -5.97 -15.07
N ALA A 399 21.59 -5.20 -16.16
CA ALA A 399 22.02 -3.82 -16.13
C ALA A 399 20.98 -2.94 -15.42
N LEU A 400 21.45 -1.97 -14.63
CA LEU A 400 20.58 -1.07 -13.86
C LEU A 400 20.46 0.31 -14.51
N SER A 401 19.25 0.82 -14.56
CA SER A 401 18.92 2.21 -14.86
C SER A 401 18.43 2.93 -13.60
N TYR A 402 18.66 4.24 -13.52
CA TYR A 402 18.34 5.06 -12.36
C TYR A 402 17.43 6.21 -12.76
N GLN A 403 16.48 6.56 -11.89
CA GLN A 403 15.66 7.74 -12.06
C GLN A 403 15.42 8.40 -10.70
N TRP A 404 16.06 9.53 -10.48
CA TRP A 404 15.81 10.41 -9.35
C TRP A 404 14.66 11.36 -9.67
N MET A 405 13.65 11.36 -8.80
CA MET A 405 12.53 12.29 -8.87
C MET A 405 12.40 13.06 -7.57
N TYR A 406 12.06 14.35 -7.69
CA TYR A 406 11.53 15.13 -6.58
C TYR A 406 10.03 14.86 -6.49
N TYR A 407 9.59 14.33 -5.35
CA TYR A 407 8.19 14.03 -5.08
C TYR A 407 7.55 15.20 -4.32
N GLY A 408 7.25 16.27 -5.06
CA GLY A 408 6.92 17.59 -4.49
C GLY A 408 5.63 17.62 -3.68
N GLU A 409 4.67 16.76 -4.01
CA GLU A 409 3.35 16.69 -3.37
C GLU A 409 3.42 16.16 -1.93
N VAL A 410 4.53 15.54 -1.54
CA VAL A 410 4.72 14.94 -0.20
C VAL A 410 5.39 15.91 0.79
N GLY A 411 6.28 16.77 0.28
CA GLY A 411 7.12 17.64 1.10
C GLY A 411 6.37 18.82 1.69
N THR A 412 6.83 19.33 2.85
CA THR A 412 6.29 20.59 3.39
C THR A 412 6.90 21.83 2.72
N LEU A 413 8.03 21.66 2.03
CA LEU A 413 8.59 22.67 1.15
C LEU A 413 8.04 22.46 -0.26
N THR A 414 7.06 23.27 -0.63
CA THR A 414 6.43 23.23 -1.95
C THR A 414 7.17 24.12 -2.94
N LEU A 415 7.52 23.54 -4.07
CA LEU A 415 8.02 24.23 -5.25
C LEU A 415 6.94 24.17 -6.33
N SER A 416 6.84 25.21 -7.14
CA SER A 416 5.95 25.20 -8.30
C SER A 416 6.51 26.07 -9.41
N THR A 417 6.15 25.74 -10.64
CA THR A 417 6.40 26.58 -11.82
C THR A 417 5.13 26.66 -12.66
N THR A 418 5.02 27.68 -13.51
CA THR A 418 3.92 27.76 -14.48
C THR A 418 4.18 26.93 -15.74
N LEU A 419 5.35 26.29 -15.85
CA LEU A 419 5.81 25.62 -17.07
C LEU A 419 5.69 24.10 -16.99
N THR A 420 5.96 23.52 -15.81
CA THR A 420 5.94 22.07 -15.58
C THR A 420 5.54 21.73 -14.15
N GLY A 421 5.03 20.51 -13.95
CA GLY A 421 4.84 19.92 -12.62
C GLY A 421 6.11 19.42 -11.93
N ASN A 422 7.27 19.53 -12.60
CA ASN A 422 8.58 19.17 -12.06
C ASN A 422 9.43 20.44 -11.85
N PRO A 423 9.18 21.18 -10.77
CA PRO A 423 9.72 22.53 -10.57
C PRO A 423 11.22 22.55 -10.20
N LEU A 424 11.84 21.39 -9.94
CA LEU A 424 13.20 21.27 -9.46
C LEU A 424 14.07 20.51 -10.47
N GLU A 425 15.15 21.15 -10.90
CA GLU A 425 16.18 20.51 -11.72
C GLU A 425 17.09 19.66 -10.83
N ILE A 426 17.27 18.39 -11.22
CA ILE A 426 18.19 17.45 -10.60
C ILE A 426 19.27 17.13 -11.64
N GLU A 427 20.50 17.55 -11.39
CA GLU A 427 21.66 17.23 -12.22
C GLU A 427 21.91 15.71 -12.19
N ASN A 428 22.05 15.10 -13.37
CA ASN A 428 22.27 13.66 -13.54
C ASN A 428 21.19 12.79 -12.89
N ALA A 429 19.92 13.22 -13.00
CA ALA A 429 18.78 12.48 -12.45
C ALA A 429 18.66 11.04 -12.96
N ASP A 430 19.25 10.73 -14.12
CA ASP A 430 19.27 9.41 -14.75
C ASP A 430 20.48 8.54 -14.35
N GLN A 431 21.34 9.02 -13.45
CA GLN A 431 22.55 8.34 -13.00
C GLN A 431 22.44 7.87 -11.54
N ALA A 432 23.29 6.91 -11.14
CA ALA A 432 23.35 6.43 -9.77
C ALA A 432 23.65 7.55 -8.75
N LYS A 433 24.40 8.57 -9.18
CA LYS A 433 24.76 9.75 -8.40
C LYS A 433 24.19 10.99 -9.06
N ALA A 434 23.29 11.65 -8.35
CA ALA A 434 22.63 12.87 -8.78
C ALA A 434 22.86 14.01 -7.77
N SER A 435 22.56 15.25 -8.15
CA SER A 435 22.62 16.36 -7.21
C SER A 435 21.67 17.48 -7.57
N PHE A 436 21.29 18.28 -6.58
CA PHE A 436 20.49 19.48 -6.78
C PHE A 436 20.94 20.58 -5.81
N LEU A 437 20.52 21.81 -6.07
CA LEU A 437 20.72 22.91 -5.14
C LEU A 437 19.48 23.09 -4.26
N ALA A 438 19.66 23.08 -2.95
CA ALA A 438 18.58 23.40 -2.02
C ALA A 438 18.02 24.80 -2.36
N PRO A 439 16.68 24.97 -2.41
CA PRO A 439 16.06 26.24 -2.77
C PRO A 439 16.61 27.41 -1.94
N LYS A 440 16.97 28.52 -2.60
CA LYS A 440 17.59 29.71 -1.96
C LYS A 440 16.59 30.63 -1.25
N LYS A 441 15.30 30.53 -1.59
CA LYS A 441 14.27 31.36 -0.94
C LYS A 441 14.11 30.86 0.50
N GLY A 442 13.82 31.75 1.45
CA GLY A 442 13.68 31.46 2.90
C GLY A 442 12.50 30.55 3.29
N GLN A 443 12.17 29.61 2.41
CA GLN A 443 11.24 28.51 2.62
C GLN A 443 12.00 27.40 3.36
N GLN A 444 11.43 26.98 4.48
CA GLN A 444 11.92 25.88 5.29
C GLN A 444 10.93 24.73 5.16
N GLY A 445 11.40 23.50 5.30
CA GLY A 445 10.55 22.33 5.24
C GLY A 445 11.27 21.11 4.70
N THR A 446 10.50 20.05 4.49
CA THR A 446 11.00 18.79 3.94
C THR A 446 10.77 18.73 2.44
N MET A 447 11.76 18.19 1.74
CA MET A 447 11.69 17.80 0.34
C MET A 447 11.91 16.29 0.26
N HIS A 448 11.06 15.57 -0.48
CA HIS A 448 11.17 14.13 -0.62
C HIS A 448 11.68 13.80 -2.02
N PHE A 449 12.69 12.94 -2.08
CA PHE A 449 13.27 12.43 -3.32
C PHE A 449 13.13 10.93 -3.35
N ILE A 450 12.83 10.38 -4.51
CA ILE A 450 12.81 8.93 -4.74
C ILE A 450 13.84 8.62 -5.82
N VAL A 451 14.65 7.60 -5.60
CA VAL A 451 15.32 6.89 -6.70
C VAL A 451 14.49 5.67 -7.05
N ALA A 452 14.09 5.56 -8.32
CA ALA A 452 13.64 4.32 -8.91
C ALA A 452 14.84 3.67 -9.61
N VAL A 453 15.14 2.42 -9.28
CA VAL A 453 16.16 1.62 -9.94
C VAL A 453 15.46 0.48 -10.65
N THR A 454 15.65 0.40 -11.96
CA THR A 454 14.99 -0.58 -12.83
C THR A 454 16.05 -1.40 -13.55
N ASP A 455 15.90 -2.73 -13.47
CA ASP A 455 16.78 -3.66 -14.19
C ASP A 455 16.50 -3.68 -15.72
N SER A 456 17.31 -4.43 -16.46
CA SER A 456 17.13 -4.68 -17.89
C SER A 456 16.45 -6.02 -18.21
N GLY A 457 15.98 -6.73 -17.19
CA GLY A 457 15.35 -8.03 -17.31
C GLY A 457 13.97 -7.94 -17.98
N GLN A 458 13.32 -9.10 -18.17
CA GLN A 458 12.02 -9.17 -18.83
C GLN A 458 11.02 -9.99 -18.00
N PRO A 459 9.94 -9.36 -17.50
CA PRO A 459 9.66 -7.92 -17.55
C PRO A 459 10.66 -7.14 -16.67
N ALA A 460 10.88 -5.86 -16.96
CA ALA A 460 11.83 -5.03 -16.21
C ALA A 460 11.27 -4.69 -14.81
N LEU A 461 12.02 -4.99 -13.74
CA LEU A 461 11.54 -4.80 -12.37
C LEU A 461 12.17 -3.58 -11.71
N THR A 462 11.35 -2.89 -10.90
CA THR A 462 11.74 -1.64 -10.25
C THR A 462 11.69 -1.75 -8.74
N ARG A 463 12.71 -1.23 -8.07
CA ARG A 463 12.73 -0.99 -6.61
C ARG A 463 13.14 0.44 -6.31
N TYR A 464 12.84 0.89 -5.10
CA TYR A 464 12.94 2.30 -4.73
C TYR A 464 13.74 2.53 -3.44
N LYS A 465 14.27 3.74 -3.29
CA LYS A 465 14.62 4.32 -1.99
C LYS A 465 14.19 5.76 -1.93
N ARG A 466 13.88 6.22 -0.72
CA ARG A 466 13.49 7.60 -0.43
C ARG A 466 14.58 8.33 0.35
N VAL A 467 14.85 9.58 -0.03
CA VAL A 467 15.68 10.54 0.70
C VAL A 467 14.81 11.73 1.10
N ILE A 468 14.86 12.11 2.37
CA ILE A 468 14.19 13.30 2.90
C ILE A 468 15.26 14.35 3.17
N VAL A 469 15.08 15.54 2.58
CA VAL A 469 15.97 16.69 2.80
C VAL A 469 15.20 17.75 3.56
N GLU A 470 15.62 18.03 4.79
CA GLU A 470 15.09 19.11 5.63
C GLU A 470 15.90 20.37 5.37
N VAL A 471 15.30 21.35 4.70
CA VAL A 471 15.90 22.65 4.43
C VAL A 471 15.64 23.58 5.61
N GLN A 472 16.73 24.05 6.20
CA GLN A 472 16.78 24.93 7.38
C GLN A 472 17.22 26.35 6.96
N PRO A 473 16.92 27.36 7.80
CA PRO A 473 17.22 28.77 7.51
C PRO A 473 18.68 29.07 7.19
#